data_AF-L7QSA2-F1
#
_entry.id   AF-L7QSA2-F1
#
_cell.length_a   1.000
_cell.length_b   1.000
_cell.length_c   1.000
_cell.angle_alpha   90.00
_cell.angle_beta   90.00
_cell.angle_gamma   90.00
#
_symmetry.space_group_name_H-M   'P 1'
#
loop_
_entity.id
_entity.type
_entity.pdbx_description
1 polymer ?
#
loop_
_entity_poly.entity_id
_entity_poly.type
_entity_poly.pdbx_seq_one_letter_code
_entity_poly.pdbx_strand_id
1 'polypeptide(L)'
;DALQLYHPDDLVYLRQVYETIVKEGSVPRCKPYRMMAQNGDYVKLETVWSSFINPWSRKLEFVIGKHYVIEGPVNPDVFQSTEPNKGGKNFEEGKKKAQSLRESIVRIMNEVLTKPAEVAKQQMSKRCQDLASFMESLMEEQPKTDDELRLEIHEQDNSYYERDSVMLGGISPHHDCNDSKSSTETPLS
;
A
#
# COMPACT_ATOMS: atom_id res chain seq x y z
N ASP A 1 -26.06 1.85 2.95
CA ASP A 1 -24.76 2.31 3.45
C ASP A 1 -24.73 2.16 4.97
N ALA A 2 -23.66 1.58 5.53
CA ALA A 2 -23.59 1.18 6.94
C ALA A 2 -23.73 2.38 7.91
N LEU A 3 -23.35 3.59 7.47
CA LEU A 3 -23.46 4.82 8.25
C LEU A 3 -24.91 5.17 8.66
N GLN A 4 -25.90 4.65 7.93
CA GLN A 4 -27.32 4.85 8.27
C GLN A 4 -27.75 4.02 9.49
N LEU A 5 -27.05 2.93 9.76
CA LEU A 5 -27.36 2.02 10.86
C LEU A 5 -26.83 2.54 12.20
N TYR A 6 -25.89 3.49 12.20
CA TYR A 6 -25.38 4.07 13.44
C TYR A 6 -26.39 4.99 14.10
N HIS A 7 -26.45 4.89 15.43
CA HIS A 7 -27.27 5.77 16.24
C HIS A 7 -26.80 7.24 16.09
N PRO A 8 -27.71 8.21 15.90
CA PRO A 8 -27.37 9.63 15.69
C PRO A 8 -26.41 10.22 16.73
N ASP A 9 -26.63 9.92 18.01
CA ASP A 9 -25.79 10.41 19.11
C ASP A 9 -24.35 9.87 19.08
N ASP A 10 -24.15 8.67 18.52
CA ASP A 10 -22.85 8.00 18.49
C ASP A 10 -22.03 8.42 17.27
N LEU A 11 -22.64 9.10 16.28
CA LEU A 11 -21.96 9.55 15.05
C LEU A 11 -20.78 10.49 15.32
N VAL A 12 -20.83 11.30 16.38
CA VAL A 12 -19.73 12.20 16.75
C VAL A 12 -18.49 11.39 17.14
N TYR A 13 -18.68 10.34 17.92
CA TYR A 13 -17.59 9.43 18.31
C TYR A 13 -17.10 8.62 17.10
N LEU A 14 -18.04 8.04 16.33
CA LEU A 14 -17.68 7.24 15.16
C LEU A 14 -16.91 8.05 14.12
N ARG A 15 -17.22 9.33 13.96
CA ARG A 15 -16.41 10.22 13.13
C ARG A 15 -14.94 10.24 13.56
N GLN A 16 -14.67 10.36 14.86
CA GLN A 16 -13.30 10.32 15.38
C GLN A 16 -12.64 8.97 15.10
N VAL A 17 -13.38 7.87 15.24
CA VAL A 17 -12.89 6.53 14.91
C VAL A 17 -12.51 6.45 13.42
N TYR A 18 -13.35 6.93 12.51
CA TYR A 18 -13.03 6.97 11.07
C TYR A 18 -11.83 7.87 10.76
N GLU A 19 -11.65 8.99 11.46
CA GLU A 19 -10.43 9.80 11.34
C GLU A 19 -9.19 9.00 11.75
N THR A 20 -9.26 8.19 12.81
CA THR A 20 -8.16 7.31 13.23
C THR A 20 -7.94 6.17 12.24
N ILE A 21 -8.99 5.53 11.72
CA ILE A 21 -8.89 4.47 10.70
C ILE A 21 -8.11 4.97 9.49
N VAL A 22 -8.47 6.16 9.01
CA VAL A 22 -7.82 6.80 7.86
C VAL A 22 -6.36 7.12 8.23
N LYS A 23 -6.07 7.69 9.40
CA LYS A 23 -4.70 8.08 9.79
C LYS A 23 -3.75 6.90 10.07
N GLU A 24 -4.23 5.86 10.75
CA GLU A 24 -3.43 4.78 11.34
C GLU A 24 -3.62 3.44 10.64
N GLY A 25 -4.62 3.32 9.75
CA GLY A 25 -4.93 2.10 9.02
C GLY A 25 -5.68 1.04 9.85
N SER A 26 -5.69 1.16 11.18
CA SER A 26 -6.40 0.27 12.09
C SER A 26 -6.78 0.97 13.37
N VAL A 27 -7.81 0.47 14.06
CA VAL A 27 -8.17 0.91 15.41
C VAL A 27 -8.38 -0.34 16.25
N PRO A 28 -7.73 -0.45 17.43
CA PRO A 28 -7.99 -1.55 18.34
C PRO A 28 -9.44 -1.50 18.84
N ARG A 29 -9.82 -2.46 19.71
CA ARG A 29 -11.20 -2.60 20.19
C ARG A 29 -11.75 -1.27 20.72
N CYS A 30 -12.71 -0.70 19.99
CA CYS A 30 -13.26 0.62 20.25
C CYS A 30 -14.25 0.60 21.42
N LYS A 31 -14.67 1.78 21.88
CA LYS A 31 -15.73 1.90 22.88
C LYS A 31 -17.05 1.35 22.30
N PRO A 32 -17.93 0.79 23.14
CA PRO A 32 -19.23 0.33 22.70
C PRO A 32 -20.06 1.44 22.03
N TYR A 33 -20.70 1.12 20.90
CA TYR A 33 -21.61 2.02 20.20
C TYR A 33 -22.85 1.26 19.71
N ARG A 34 -23.91 1.98 19.33
CA ARG A 34 -25.19 1.39 18.91
C ARG A 34 -25.30 1.30 17.39
N MET A 35 -25.75 0.14 16.92
CA MET A 35 -26.04 -0.14 15.51
C MET A 35 -27.45 -0.72 15.38
N MET A 36 -28.22 -0.20 14.44
CA MET A 36 -29.60 -0.58 14.17
C MET A 36 -29.66 -1.97 13.54
N ALA A 37 -30.49 -2.84 14.11
CA ALA A 37 -30.87 -4.11 13.54
C ALA A 37 -32.07 -3.96 12.60
N GLN A 38 -32.41 -5.03 11.88
CA GLN A 38 -33.50 -5.02 10.89
C GLN A 38 -34.86 -4.68 11.50
N ASN A 39 -35.11 -5.07 12.76
CA ASN A 39 -36.32 -4.76 13.51
C ASN A 39 -36.39 -3.31 14.03
N GLY A 40 -35.40 -2.45 13.70
CA GLY A 40 -35.36 -1.05 14.09
C GLY A 40 -34.81 -0.79 15.50
N ASP A 41 -34.60 -1.84 16.29
CA ASP A 41 -33.94 -1.75 17.59
C ASP A 41 -32.43 -1.62 17.43
N TYR A 42 -31.76 -1.18 18.50
CA TYR A 42 -30.31 -1.02 18.51
C TYR A 42 -29.62 -2.15 19.27
N VAL A 43 -28.51 -2.61 18.69
CA VAL A 43 -27.57 -3.56 19.28
C VAL A 43 -26.32 -2.81 19.69
N LYS A 44 -25.75 -3.12 20.86
CA LYS A 44 -24.50 -2.52 21.33
C LYS A 44 -23.32 -3.37 20.88
N LEU A 45 -22.39 -2.75 20.14
CA LEU A 45 -21.26 -3.40 19.52
C LEU A 45 -19.94 -2.78 19.98
N GLU A 46 -18.93 -3.63 20.16
CA GLU A 46 -17.52 -3.22 20.14
C GLU A 46 -16.89 -3.71 18.85
N THR A 47 -16.05 -2.89 18.24
CA THR A 47 -15.49 -3.20 16.92
C THR A 47 -13.99 -3.02 16.93
N VAL A 48 -13.29 -3.99 16.34
CA VAL A 48 -11.89 -3.82 15.93
C VAL A 48 -11.89 -3.44 14.47
N TRP A 49 -11.25 -2.34 14.12
CA TRP A 49 -11.23 -1.81 12.76
C TRP A 49 -9.90 -2.06 12.09
N SER A 50 -9.94 -2.45 10.83
CA SER A 50 -8.80 -2.46 9.93
C SER A 50 -9.19 -1.84 8.59
N SER A 51 -8.21 -1.43 7.82
CA SER A 51 -8.45 -0.85 6.51
C SER A 51 -7.35 -1.22 5.53
N PHE A 52 -7.67 -1.06 4.25
CA PHE A 52 -6.71 -1.20 3.17
C PHE A 52 -6.65 0.07 2.35
N ILE A 53 -5.44 0.62 2.24
CA ILE A 53 -5.13 1.79 1.43
C ILE A 53 -4.32 1.29 0.23
N ASN A 54 -4.78 1.65 -0.96
CA ASN A 54 -4.11 1.29 -2.20
C ASN A 54 -2.72 1.94 -2.27
N PRO A 55 -1.64 1.17 -2.45
CA PRO A 55 -0.27 1.71 -2.39
C PRO A 55 0.08 2.63 -3.57
N TRP A 56 -0.64 2.53 -4.71
CA TRP A 56 -0.42 3.38 -5.88
C TRP A 56 -1.27 4.65 -5.83
N SER A 57 -2.58 4.51 -5.60
CA SER A 57 -3.49 5.66 -5.60
C SER A 57 -3.51 6.43 -4.27
N ARG A 58 -3.01 5.82 -3.18
CA ARG A 58 -3.06 6.32 -1.79
C ARG A 58 -4.47 6.60 -1.28
N LYS A 59 -5.48 5.99 -1.92
CA LYS A 59 -6.89 6.07 -1.52
C LYS A 59 -7.26 4.88 -0.64
N LEU A 60 -8.18 5.11 0.29
CA LEU A 60 -8.83 4.07 1.05
C LEU A 60 -9.74 3.26 0.11
N GLU A 61 -9.50 1.95 0.01
CA GLU A 61 -10.32 1.05 -0.82
C GLU A 61 -11.46 0.43 0.00
N PHE A 62 -11.14 -0.06 1.20
CA PHE A 62 -12.13 -0.66 2.08
C PHE A 62 -11.75 -0.54 3.56
N VAL A 63 -12.79 -0.57 4.39
CA VAL A 63 -12.72 -0.65 5.85
C VAL A 63 -13.39 -1.94 6.29
N ILE A 64 -12.72 -2.70 7.14
CA ILE A 64 -13.22 -3.94 7.70
C ILE A 64 -13.45 -3.72 9.20
N GLY A 65 -14.66 -4.04 9.66
CA GLY A 65 -15.02 -4.05 11.07
C GLY A 65 -15.22 -5.49 11.56
N LYS A 66 -14.42 -5.91 12.55
CA LYS A 66 -14.71 -7.13 13.31
C LYS A 66 -15.58 -6.77 14.51
N HIS A 67 -16.88 -7.00 14.38
CA HIS A 67 -17.89 -6.63 15.36
C HIS A 67 -18.09 -7.70 16.44
N TYR A 68 -18.20 -7.28 17.69
CA TYR A 68 -18.53 -8.11 18.85
C TYR A 68 -19.81 -7.56 19.47
N VAL A 69 -20.84 -8.40 19.55
CA VAL A 69 -22.10 -8.04 20.21
C VAL A 69 -21.89 -8.07 21.72
N ILE A 70 -22.12 -6.93 22.37
CA ILE A 70 -22.02 -6.79 23.83
C ILE A 70 -23.40 -6.88 24.48
N GLU A 71 -24.41 -6.29 23.82
CA GLU A 71 -25.78 -6.25 24.31
C GLU A 71 -26.72 -6.42 23.12
N GLY A 72 -27.69 -7.34 23.26
CA GLY A 72 -28.71 -7.59 22.25
C GLY A 72 -29.76 -6.47 22.17
N PRO A 73 -30.63 -6.52 21.15
CA PRO A 73 -31.73 -5.58 21.01
C PRO A 73 -32.81 -5.83 22.08
N VAL A 74 -33.66 -4.82 22.31
CA VAL A 74 -34.77 -4.89 23.28
C VAL A 74 -35.78 -5.97 22.87
N ASN A 75 -36.13 -6.01 21.58
CA ASN A 75 -36.86 -7.10 20.97
C ASN A 75 -35.88 -8.18 20.44
N PRO A 76 -35.91 -9.41 21.00
CA PRO A 76 -35.05 -10.50 20.54
C PRO A 76 -35.32 -10.94 19.09
N ASP A 77 -36.52 -10.70 18.55
CA ASP A 77 -36.84 -11.02 17.16
C ASP A 77 -36.30 -9.94 16.23
N VAL A 78 -35.09 -10.17 15.71
CA VAL A 78 -34.41 -9.26 14.78
C VAL A 78 -34.96 -9.30 13.36
N PHE A 79 -35.79 -10.28 13.00
CA PHE A 79 -36.31 -10.44 11.63
C PHE A 79 -37.67 -9.77 11.43
N GLN A 80 -38.27 -9.26 12.49
CA GLN A 80 -39.54 -8.54 12.44
C GLN A 80 -39.44 -7.29 11.53
N SER A 81 -40.45 -7.08 10.69
CA SER A 81 -40.55 -5.87 9.85
C SER A 81 -41.04 -4.68 10.67
N THR A 82 -40.36 -3.54 10.55
CA THR A 82 -40.72 -2.30 11.24
C THR A 82 -41.45 -1.34 10.30
N GLU A 83 -42.58 -0.80 10.75
CA GLU A 83 -43.29 0.29 10.07
C GLU A 83 -42.48 1.60 10.19
N PRO A 84 -42.41 2.44 9.14
CA PRO A 84 -41.67 3.69 9.18
C PRO A 84 -42.32 4.66 10.18
N ASN A 85 -41.66 4.88 11.31
CA ASN A 85 -42.15 5.74 12.38
C ASN A 85 -42.17 7.22 11.93
N LYS A 86 -43.34 7.87 11.96
CA LYS A 86 -43.54 9.26 11.52
C LYS A 86 -43.12 10.23 12.64
N GLY A 87 -41.86 10.66 12.63
CA GLY A 87 -41.32 11.61 13.62
C GLY A 87 -41.75 13.07 13.39
N GLY A 88 -42.02 13.80 14.49
CA GLY A 88 -42.41 15.23 14.49
C GLY A 88 -41.25 16.22 14.31
N LYS A 89 -41.50 17.54 14.36
CA LYS A 89 -40.53 18.59 13.95
C LYS A 89 -39.11 18.52 14.57
N ASN A 90 -38.96 18.12 15.83
CA ASN A 90 -37.62 17.95 16.46
C ASN A 90 -36.81 16.78 15.86
N PHE A 91 -37.49 15.80 15.26
CA PHE A 91 -36.87 14.70 14.53
C PHE A 91 -36.17 15.19 13.25
N GLU A 92 -36.67 16.25 12.61
CA GLU A 92 -36.07 16.76 11.37
C GLU A 92 -34.72 17.44 11.60
N GLU A 93 -34.58 18.24 12.64
CA GLU A 93 -33.32 18.91 12.95
C GLU A 93 -32.25 17.89 13.37
N GLY A 94 -32.61 16.94 14.24
CA GLY A 94 -31.75 15.82 14.59
C GLY A 94 -31.32 15.00 13.37
N LYS A 95 -32.24 14.77 12.43
CA LYS A 95 -31.95 14.07 11.17
C LYS A 95 -30.99 14.84 10.28
N LYS A 96 -31.13 16.17 10.15
CA LYS A 96 -30.20 17.03 9.40
C LYS A 96 -28.79 17.01 10.01
N LYS A 97 -28.68 17.09 11.34
CA LYS A 97 -27.38 17.03 12.03
C LYS A 97 -26.72 15.66 11.88
N ALA A 98 -27.49 14.58 12.01
CA ALA A 98 -26.99 13.22 11.78
C ALA A 98 -26.50 13.06 10.33
N GLN A 99 -27.24 13.61 9.37
CA GLN A 99 -26.89 13.57 7.96
C GLN A 99 -25.58 14.30 7.67
N SER A 100 -25.37 15.50 8.21
CA SER A 100 -24.11 16.24 8.02
C SER A 100 -22.90 15.53 8.65
N LEU A 101 -23.10 14.84 9.78
CA LEU A 101 -22.04 14.00 10.37
C LEU A 101 -21.68 12.82 9.47
N ARG A 102 -22.68 12.14 8.90
CA ARG A 102 -22.45 11.03 7.95
C ARG A 102 -21.69 11.50 6.71
N GLU A 103 -22.07 12.63 6.14
CA GLU A 103 -21.37 13.24 5.01
C GLU A 103 -19.94 13.61 5.35
N SER A 104 -19.70 14.13 6.57
CA SER A 104 -18.35 14.39 7.04
C SER A 104 -17.51 13.12 7.14
N ILE A 105 -18.09 11.99 7.58
CA ILE A 105 -17.40 10.69 7.64
C ILE A 105 -17.03 10.22 6.24
N VAL A 106 -17.96 10.31 5.28
CA VAL A 106 -17.70 9.97 3.87
C VAL A 106 -16.59 10.84 3.30
N ARG A 107 -16.57 12.14 3.61
CA ARG A 107 -15.49 13.03 3.18
C ARG A 107 -14.13 12.61 3.76
N ILE A 108 -14.08 12.27 5.06
CA ILE A 108 -12.84 11.80 5.71
C ILE A 108 -12.32 10.52 5.03
N MET A 109 -13.20 9.57 4.71
CA MET A 109 -12.82 8.32 4.04
C MET A 109 -12.29 8.54 2.61
N ASN A 110 -12.75 9.60 1.93
CA ASN A 110 -12.33 9.92 0.56
C ASN A 110 -11.07 10.80 0.49
N GLU A 111 -10.60 11.33 1.62
CA GLU A 111 -9.41 12.17 1.65
C GLU A 111 -8.15 11.33 1.39
N VAL A 112 -7.28 11.81 0.49
CA VAL A 112 -6.02 11.11 0.16
C VAL A 112 -5.04 11.32 1.32
N LEU A 113 -4.62 10.23 1.93
CA LEU A 113 -3.66 10.24 3.03
C LEU A 113 -2.27 10.65 2.54
N THR A 114 -1.82 11.83 2.95
CA THR A 114 -0.49 12.35 2.62
C THR A 114 0.63 11.78 3.52
N LYS A 115 0.30 11.03 4.58
CA LYS A 115 1.25 10.64 5.64
C LYS A 115 2.20 9.46 5.39
N PRO A 116 2.01 8.49 4.47
CA PRO A 116 3.04 7.46 4.27
C PRO A 116 4.33 8.04 3.69
N ALA A 117 4.33 9.25 3.14
CA ALA A 117 5.49 9.84 2.48
C ALA A 117 6.67 10.11 3.44
N GLU A 118 6.42 10.48 4.71
CA GLU A 118 7.50 10.75 5.67
C GLU A 118 8.10 9.46 6.25
N VAL A 119 7.25 8.49 6.62
CA VAL A 119 7.70 7.19 7.13
C VAL A 119 8.37 6.36 6.02
N ALA A 120 7.87 6.43 4.78
CA ALA A 120 8.49 5.79 3.63
C ALA A 120 9.86 6.42 3.28
N LYS A 121 10.04 7.73 3.48
CA LYS A 121 11.35 8.38 3.29
C LYS A 121 12.39 7.89 4.29
N GLN A 122 11.99 7.70 5.54
CA GLN A 122 12.87 7.16 6.59
C GLN A 122 13.15 5.66 6.41
N GLN A 123 12.15 4.87 5.97
CA GLN A 123 12.36 3.46 5.64
C GLN A 123 13.22 3.26 4.39
N MET A 124 13.15 4.15 3.39
CA MET A 124 14.00 4.10 2.21
C MET A 124 15.48 4.25 2.57
N SER A 125 15.86 5.20 3.43
CA SER A 125 17.29 5.37 3.78
C SER A 125 17.84 4.15 4.51
N LYS A 126 17.06 3.58 5.45
CA LYS A 126 17.46 2.37 6.19
C LYS A 126 17.52 1.14 5.28
N ARG A 127 16.53 0.94 4.40
CA ARG A 127 16.49 -0.20 3.47
C ARG A 127 17.58 -0.13 2.40
N CYS A 128 17.89 1.06 1.89
CA CYS A 128 19.02 1.23 0.97
C CYS A 128 20.35 0.92 1.67
N GLN A 129 20.49 1.30 2.95
CA GLN A 129 21.67 0.98 3.74
C GLN A 129 21.78 -0.53 4.01
N ASP A 130 20.70 -1.18 4.46
CA ASP A 130 20.67 -2.63 4.70
C ASP A 130 20.96 -3.42 3.41
N LEU A 131 20.42 -2.98 2.27
CA LEU A 131 20.67 -3.60 0.96
C LEU A 131 22.13 -3.40 0.52
N ALA A 132 22.69 -2.21 0.71
CA ALA A 132 24.09 -1.94 0.39
C ALA A 132 25.04 -2.80 1.24
N SER A 133 24.78 -2.92 2.55
CA SER A 133 25.56 -3.78 3.44
C SER A 133 25.49 -5.26 3.06
N PHE A 134 24.33 -5.73 2.59
CA PHE A 134 24.17 -7.10 2.12
C PHE A 134 24.88 -7.35 0.78
N MET A 135 24.83 -6.38 -0.15
CA MET A 135 25.57 -6.47 -1.41
C MET A 135 27.08 -6.42 -1.17
N GLU A 136 27.54 -5.61 -0.22
CA GLU A 136 28.95 -5.52 0.19
C GLU A 136 29.45 -6.85 0.78
N SER A 137 28.68 -7.51 1.66
CA SER A 137 29.06 -8.82 2.19
C SER A 137 29.16 -9.90 1.11
N LEU A 138 28.29 -9.84 0.08
CA LEU A 138 28.36 -10.77 -1.06
C LEU A 138 29.55 -10.51 -1.98
N MET A 139 30.10 -9.30 -1.98
CA MET A 139 31.29 -8.94 -2.77
C MET A 139 32.59 -9.23 -2.01
N GLU A 140 32.58 -9.14 -0.67
CA GLU A 140 33.69 -9.56 0.19
C GLU A 140 33.83 -11.09 0.27
N GLU A 141 32.72 -11.82 0.10
CA GLU A 141 32.68 -13.27 -0.01
C GLU A 141 33.06 -13.73 -1.43
N GLN A 142 34.24 -13.34 -1.94
CA GLN A 142 34.84 -14.04 -3.07
C GLN A 142 35.42 -15.37 -2.58
N PRO A 143 35.24 -16.49 -3.34
CA PRO A 143 35.98 -17.69 -3.06
C PRO A 143 37.47 -17.35 -3.14
N LYS A 144 38.22 -17.75 -2.11
CA LYS A 144 39.68 -17.75 -2.12
C LYS A 144 40.13 -18.33 -3.46
N THR A 145 40.96 -17.59 -4.19
CA THR A 145 41.74 -18.15 -5.29
C THR A 145 42.42 -19.40 -4.78
N ASP A 146 41.91 -20.58 -5.16
CA ASP A 146 42.62 -21.83 -4.97
C ASP A 146 43.92 -21.72 -5.77
N ASP A 147 45.01 -21.47 -5.05
CA ASP A 147 46.38 -21.80 -5.44
C ASP A 147 46.51 -23.33 -5.57
N GLU A 148 45.76 -23.97 -6.47
CA GLU A 148 45.98 -25.38 -6.80
C GLU A 148 45.40 -25.79 -8.17
N LEU A 149 45.88 -25.15 -9.24
CA LEU A 149 45.90 -25.80 -10.56
C LEU A 149 47.32 -25.77 -11.11
N ARG A 150 48.21 -26.51 -10.44
CA ARG A 150 49.44 -27.03 -11.05
C ARG A 150 49.07 -28.06 -12.10
N LEU A 151 48.67 -27.60 -13.30
CA LEU A 151 48.72 -28.44 -14.49
C LEU A 151 50.20 -28.59 -14.88
N GLU A 152 50.81 -29.69 -14.44
CA GLU A 152 52.08 -30.17 -14.96
C GLU A 152 51.92 -30.53 -16.44
N ILE A 153 52.13 -29.55 -17.33
CA ILE A 153 52.41 -29.84 -18.73
C ILE A 153 53.91 -30.01 -18.83
N HIS A 154 54.31 -31.27 -18.83
CA HIS A 154 55.62 -31.82 -19.09
C HIS A 154 56.47 -30.94 -20.04
N GLU A 155 57.57 -30.39 -19.52
CA GLU A 155 58.64 -29.82 -20.34
C GLU A 155 59.22 -30.92 -21.23
N GLN A 156 59.09 -30.76 -22.54
CA GLN A 156 59.90 -31.50 -23.50
C GLN A 156 60.78 -30.50 -24.25
N ASP A 157 62.05 -30.47 -23.84
CA ASP A 157 63.17 -29.79 -24.49
C ASP A 157 63.18 -30.01 -26.01
N ASN A 158 63.23 -28.94 -26.81
CA ASN A 158 64.35 -28.66 -27.72
C ASN A 158 64.09 -27.54 -28.75
N SER A 159 65.15 -26.75 -28.96
CA SER A 159 65.52 -25.99 -30.17
C SER A 159 64.89 -24.62 -30.44
N TYR A 160 65.58 -23.59 -29.92
CA TYR A 160 66.21 -22.51 -30.69
C TYR A 160 65.69 -22.30 -32.13
N TYR A 161 64.68 -21.47 -32.34
CA TYR A 161 64.56 -20.62 -33.54
C TYR A 161 63.70 -19.38 -33.28
N GLU A 162 64.34 -18.24 -33.49
CA GLU A 162 63.82 -16.88 -33.64
C GLU A 162 62.58 -16.81 -34.55
N ARG A 163 61.46 -16.25 -34.06
CA ARG A 163 60.43 -15.67 -34.94
C ARG A 163 59.54 -14.64 -34.24
N ASP A 164 59.85 -13.39 -34.56
CA ASP A 164 58.99 -12.22 -34.69
C ASP A 164 57.49 -12.56 -34.83
N SER A 165 56.65 -12.11 -33.90
CA SER A 165 55.18 -12.13 -34.05
C SER A 165 54.52 -11.04 -33.20
N VAL A 166 54.23 -9.97 -33.93
CA VAL A 166 53.56 -8.70 -33.63
C VAL A 166 52.25 -8.82 -32.83
N MET A 167 52.10 -7.92 -31.86
CA MET A 167 50.89 -7.66 -31.07
C MET A 167 49.73 -7.22 -31.98
N LEU A 168 48.78 -8.11 -32.26
CA LEU A 168 47.52 -7.76 -32.93
C LEU A 168 46.51 -7.25 -31.91
N GLY A 169 46.50 -5.92 -31.78
CA GLY A 169 45.45 -5.16 -31.12
C GLY A 169 44.06 -5.46 -31.69
N GLY A 170 43.07 -5.36 -30.81
CA GLY A 170 41.68 -5.71 -31.04
C GLY A 170 41.08 -5.03 -32.27
N ILE A 171 40.52 -5.85 -33.15
CA ILE A 171 39.62 -5.43 -34.22
C ILE A 171 38.19 -5.44 -33.68
N SER A 172 37.74 -4.26 -33.21
CA SER A 172 36.34 -3.94 -32.95
C SER A 172 35.59 -3.80 -34.28
N PRO A 173 34.55 -4.60 -34.59
CA PRO A 173 33.93 -4.64 -35.93
C PRO A 173 32.83 -3.61 -36.25
N HIS A 174 32.84 -2.40 -35.69
CA HIS A 174 31.87 -1.38 -36.11
C HIS A 174 32.56 -0.04 -36.38
N HIS A 175 33.03 0.08 -37.62
CA HIS A 175 33.43 1.34 -38.24
C HIS A 175 32.19 2.17 -38.58
N ASP A 176 32.13 3.39 -38.03
CA ASP A 176 31.25 4.46 -38.47
C ASP A 176 31.64 4.89 -39.90
N CYS A 177 30.82 4.52 -40.89
CA CYS A 177 30.92 5.05 -42.24
C CYS A 177 29.87 6.15 -42.45
N ASN A 178 30.36 7.36 -42.19
CA ASN A 178 30.09 8.66 -42.76
C ASN A 178 29.06 8.82 -43.91
N ASP A 179 28.31 9.94 -43.79
CA ASP A 179 27.73 10.81 -44.82
C ASP A 179 26.81 10.22 -45.92
N SER A 180 25.52 10.54 -45.82
CA SER A 180 24.70 10.91 -46.98
C SER A 180 23.54 11.81 -46.56
N LYS A 181 23.61 13.08 -46.92
CA LYS A 181 22.49 14.02 -46.92
C LYS A 181 21.47 13.60 -47.98
N SER A 182 20.19 13.51 -47.62
CA SER A 182 19.10 13.83 -48.57
C SER A 182 17.80 14.14 -47.83
N SER A 183 17.29 15.33 -48.09
CA SER A 183 16.04 15.91 -47.60
C SER A 183 14.81 15.11 -48.04
N THR A 184 13.65 15.25 -47.38
CA THR A 184 12.45 15.99 -47.86
C THR A 184 11.27 15.76 -46.89
N GLU A 185 10.71 16.86 -46.38
CA GLU A 185 9.42 16.95 -45.68
C GLU A 185 8.24 16.49 -46.55
N THR A 186 7.17 15.92 -45.98
CA THR A 186 5.74 16.34 -46.14
C THR A 186 4.76 15.42 -45.36
N PRO A 187 3.48 15.81 -45.10
CA PRO A 187 2.95 15.91 -43.73
C PRO A 187 1.78 14.97 -43.40
N LEU A 188 1.25 15.19 -42.19
CA LEU A 188 0.10 14.57 -41.51
C LEU A 188 -1.20 14.52 -42.34
N SER A 189 -1.95 13.44 -42.12
CA SER A 189 -3.42 13.41 -42.12
C SER A 189 -3.89 12.64 -40.89
#